data_AF-A0A158QJU2-F1
#
_entry.id   AF-A0A158QJU2-F1
#
_cell.length_a   1.000
_cell.length_b   1.000
_cell.length_c   1.000
_cell.angle_alpha   90.00
_cell.angle_beta   90.00
_cell.angle_gamma   90.00
#
_symmetry.space_group_name_H-M   'P 1'
#
loop_
_entity.id
_entity.type
_entity.pdbx_description
1 polymer ?
#
loop_
_entity_poly.entity_id
_entity_poly.type
_entity_poly.pdbx_seq_one_letter_code
_entity_poly.pdbx_strand_id
1 'polypeptide(L)'
;MWSLLIACSFVAVAVVIASYDERRLYEDLMRDYNSLERPVANHSKPVTVYLKVSLQQIIDVDEKNQIVYVNAWLDYTWKDYKLVWDVSEYGNITDVRFPAGRIWKPDVLLYNSVDTNFDSTYPTNMVVYSTGDVHWVPPGIFKISCKIDIEWFPFDEQRCKFKFGSWTYDGFKLDLQPAKKGFDISEYLPNGEWTLPLTTVSRNVKFYDCCPEPYPDLTFYLHMRRRTLYYGFNLIMPCILTTLMTLLGFTLPPDAGEKITLQITVLLSICFFLSIVSEMSPPTSEAVPLLGIFFTCCMIVVTASTVFTVYVLNLHYRTPETHEMTPVMRSVLLYWLPWMLRMKRPGVKLTYATLPSLFNLKLKSHSESLIRNIKENESSTSR
;
A
#
# COMPACT_ATOMS: atom_id res chain seq x y z
N MET A 1 85.09 -16.47 17.44
CA MET A 1 85.25 -15.52 18.57
C MET A 1 84.51 -14.24 18.17
N TRP A 2 83.18 -14.28 18.22
CA TRP A 2 82.39 -13.76 19.35
C TRP A 2 82.36 -12.22 19.48
N SER A 3 82.58 -11.47 18.39
CA SER A 3 82.54 -9.99 18.46
C SER A 3 81.70 -9.29 17.38
N LEU A 4 81.03 -10.02 16.48
CA LEU A 4 80.19 -9.43 15.42
C LEU A 4 78.69 -9.75 15.51
N LEU A 5 78.26 -10.49 16.53
CA LEU A 5 76.84 -10.82 16.77
C LEU A 5 76.21 -10.04 17.94
N ILE A 6 76.95 -9.12 18.57
CA ILE A 6 76.50 -8.32 19.72
C ILE A 6 76.30 -6.84 19.33
N ALA A 7 76.57 -6.48 18.07
CA ALA A 7 76.26 -5.14 17.56
C ALA A 7 74.77 -5.06 17.21
N CYS A 8 74.00 -4.77 18.25
CA CYS A 8 72.74 -4.04 18.16
C CYS A 8 71.62 -4.76 17.40
N SER A 9 71.23 -5.91 17.93
CA SER A 9 69.83 -6.17 18.26
C SER A 9 69.29 -5.10 19.24
N PHE A 10 69.38 -3.82 18.88
CA PHE A 10 68.42 -2.83 19.34
C PHE A 10 67.13 -3.18 18.58
N VAL A 11 66.47 -4.23 19.08
CA VAL A 11 65.02 -4.31 19.00
C VAL A 11 64.58 -2.97 19.55
N ALA A 12 64.22 -2.05 18.64
CA ALA A 12 63.45 -0.89 18.98
C ALA A 12 62.16 -1.46 19.58
N VAL A 13 62.19 -1.68 20.89
CA VAL A 13 61.01 -1.76 21.71
C VAL A 13 60.43 -0.37 21.56
N ALA A 14 59.63 -0.19 20.51
CA ALA A 14 58.73 0.93 20.41
C ALA A 14 57.90 0.82 21.69
N VAL A 15 58.27 1.63 22.69
CA VAL A 15 57.47 1.81 23.89
C VAL A 15 56.13 2.26 23.36
N VAL A 16 55.16 1.36 23.36
CA VAL A 16 53.79 1.69 23.01
C VAL A 16 53.32 2.59 24.15
N ILE A 17 53.44 3.90 23.95
CA ILE A 17 52.91 4.91 24.86
C ILE A 17 51.39 4.82 24.70
N ALA A 18 50.76 4.01 25.54
CA ALA A 18 49.31 3.98 25.65
C ALA A 18 48.81 5.37 26.08
N SER A 19 47.63 5.77 25.60
CA SER A 19 47.01 7.05 25.95
C SER A 19 46.65 7.09 27.45
N TYR A 20 47.58 7.53 28.28
CA TYR A 20 47.40 7.64 29.73
C TYR A 20 46.30 8.64 30.06
N ASP A 21 46.27 9.77 29.35
CA ASP A 21 45.31 10.86 29.57
C ASP A 21 43.88 10.46 29.23
N GLU A 22 43.66 9.69 28.17
CA GLU A 22 42.33 9.20 27.82
C GLU A 22 41.79 8.22 28.86
N ARG A 23 42.63 7.29 29.35
CA ARG A 23 42.23 6.38 30.42
C ARG A 23 41.89 7.15 31.70
N ARG A 24 42.73 8.13 32.07
CA ARG A 24 42.49 8.99 33.25
C ARG A 24 41.17 9.74 33.12
N LEU A 25 40.88 10.30 31.94
CA LEU A 25 39.63 10.98 31.65
C LEU A 25 38.40 10.07 31.83
N TYR A 26 38.44 8.84 31.31
CA TYR A 26 37.34 7.89 31.53
C TYR A 26 37.11 7.56 33.01
N GLU A 27 38.19 7.36 33.78
CA GLU A 27 38.11 7.09 35.22
C GLU A 27 37.52 8.27 35.99
N ASP A 28 37.97 9.50 35.67
CA ASP A 28 37.50 10.73 36.31
C ASP A 28 36.02 11.01 35.99
N LEU A 29 35.61 10.90 34.72
CA LEU A 29 34.22 11.13 34.30
C LEU A 29 33.23 10.12 34.90
N MET A 30 33.66 8.87 35.11
CA MET A 30 32.77 7.80 35.56
C MET A 30 32.76 7.60 37.08
N ARG A 31 33.63 8.28 37.83
CA ARG A 31 33.80 8.07 39.28
C ARG A 31 32.51 8.27 40.07
N ASP A 32 31.74 9.31 39.74
CA ASP A 32 30.49 9.70 40.43
C ASP A 32 29.29 9.82 39.46
N TYR A 33 29.37 9.12 38.32
CA TYR A 33 28.33 9.13 37.31
C TYR A 33 27.30 8.02 37.55
N ASN A 34 26.02 8.39 37.61
CA ASN A 34 24.92 7.44 37.71
C ASN A 34 24.07 7.51 36.43
N SER A 35 24.05 6.43 35.65
CA SER A 35 23.31 6.37 34.38
C SER A 35 21.79 6.42 34.53
N LEU A 36 21.25 6.20 35.73
CA LEU A 36 19.82 6.33 36.03
C LEU A 36 19.41 7.78 36.30
N GLU A 37 20.35 8.66 36.60
CA GLU A 37 20.08 10.06 36.91
C GLU A 37 19.90 10.86 35.61
N ARG A 38 18.79 11.59 35.50
CA ARG A 38 18.57 12.52 34.40
C ARG A 38 19.63 13.64 34.46
N PRO A 39 20.35 13.94 33.37
CA PRO A 39 21.55 14.79 33.41
C PRO A 39 21.21 16.28 33.45
N VAL A 40 20.61 16.74 34.55
CA VAL A 40 20.29 18.14 34.79
C VAL A 40 20.83 18.61 36.14
N ALA A 41 21.47 19.78 36.17
CA ALA A 41 22.00 20.35 37.42
C ALA A 41 20.88 20.81 38.38
N ASN A 42 19.70 21.16 37.83
CA ASN A 42 18.52 21.53 38.60
C ASN A 42 17.35 20.62 38.21
N HIS A 43 16.79 19.91 39.19
CA HIS A 43 15.68 18.97 39.01
C HIS A 43 14.44 19.62 38.35
N SER A 44 14.20 20.91 38.58
CA SER A 44 13.04 21.62 38.03
C SER A 44 13.14 21.93 36.54
N LYS A 45 14.32 21.77 35.91
CA LYS A 45 14.50 22.04 34.46
C LYS A 45 14.38 20.75 33.65
N PRO A 46 13.77 20.78 32.45
CA PRO A 46 13.79 19.64 31.53
C PRO A 46 15.18 19.42 30.93
N VAL A 47 15.47 18.19 30.52
CA VAL A 47 16.55 17.91 29.56
C VAL A 47 15.98 18.12 28.15
N THR A 48 16.65 18.94 27.34
CA THR A 48 16.25 19.14 25.95
C THR A 48 16.97 18.11 25.08
N VAL A 49 16.19 17.27 24.40
CA VAL A 49 16.70 16.25 23.47
C VAL A 49 16.31 16.66 22.06
N TYR A 50 17.31 16.87 21.22
CA TYR A 50 17.10 17.09 19.80
C TYR A 50 17.09 15.76 19.07
N LEU A 51 16.05 15.53 18.27
CA LEU A 51 15.93 14.35 17.43
C LEU A 51 15.90 14.75 15.96
N LYS A 52 16.68 14.03 15.17
CA LYS A 52 16.67 14.05 13.70
C LYS A 52 16.53 12.62 13.18
N VAL A 53 15.76 12.46 12.11
CA VAL A 53 15.62 11.18 11.40
C VAL A 53 16.31 11.32 10.05
N SER A 54 17.31 10.48 9.80
CA SER A 54 17.97 10.36 8.50
C SER A 54 17.46 9.10 7.80
N LEU A 55 16.70 9.28 6.72
CA LEU A 55 16.16 8.17 5.94
C LEU A 55 17.23 7.59 5.03
N GLN A 56 17.53 6.29 5.21
CA GLN A 56 18.49 5.59 4.36
C GLN A 56 17.78 4.91 3.20
N GLN A 57 16.73 4.15 3.47
CA GLN A 57 16.02 3.38 2.45
C GLN A 57 14.60 3.04 2.89
N ILE A 58 13.66 3.04 1.94
CA ILE A 58 12.38 2.34 2.07
C ILE A 58 12.63 0.90 1.64
N ILE A 59 12.59 -0.03 2.59
CA ILE A 59 12.88 -1.44 2.34
C ILE A 59 11.69 -2.06 1.62
N ASP A 60 10.51 -1.91 2.20
CA ASP A 60 9.29 -2.55 1.71
C ASP A 60 8.04 -1.80 2.21
N VAL A 61 6.97 -1.88 1.44
CA VAL A 61 5.64 -1.36 1.78
C VAL A 61 4.68 -2.54 1.63
N ASP A 62 4.28 -3.12 2.75
CA ASP A 62 3.32 -4.21 2.78
C ASP A 62 1.91 -3.60 2.84
N GLU A 63 1.31 -3.37 1.67
CA GLU A 63 -0.02 -2.77 1.60
C GLU A 63 -1.08 -3.66 2.24
N LYS A 64 -0.93 -4.99 2.12
CA LYS A 64 -1.88 -5.97 2.62
C LYS A 64 -2.00 -5.93 4.14
N ASN A 65 -0.87 -5.91 4.84
CA ASN A 65 -0.81 -5.85 6.30
C ASN A 65 -0.77 -4.41 6.84
N GLN A 66 -0.71 -3.40 5.96
CA GLN A 66 -0.65 -1.97 6.31
C GLN A 66 0.60 -1.61 7.11
N ILE A 67 1.75 -2.15 6.69
CA ILE A 67 3.05 -1.98 7.36
C ILE A 67 4.06 -1.39 6.39
N VAL A 68 4.84 -0.40 6.84
CA VAL A 68 5.97 0.14 6.10
C VAL A 68 7.27 -0.21 6.82
N TYR A 69 8.22 -0.76 6.06
CA TYR A 69 9.56 -1.12 6.52
C TYR A 69 10.58 -0.08 6.05
N VAL A 70 11.24 0.56 7.01
CA VAL A 70 12.16 1.66 6.72
C VAL A 70 13.48 1.47 7.44
N ASN A 71 14.59 1.61 6.71
CA ASN A 71 15.90 1.78 7.30
C ASN A 71 16.16 3.27 7.54
N ALA A 72 16.35 3.65 8.80
CA ALA A 72 16.65 5.03 9.18
C ALA A 72 17.65 5.08 10.33
N TRP A 73 18.37 6.19 10.41
CA TRP A 73 19.23 6.50 11.56
C TRP A 73 18.53 7.57 12.40
N LEU A 74 18.49 7.35 13.71
CA LEU A 74 17.99 8.33 14.65
C LEU A 74 19.19 9.09 15.19
N ASP A 75 19.25 10.38 14.98
CA ASP A 75 20.31 11.24 15.50
C ASP A 75 19.78 12.01 16.71
N TYR A 76 20.26 11.60 17.87
CA TYR A 76 19.96 12.21 19.16
C TYR A 76 21.11 13.13 19.56
N THR A 77 20.77 14.34 19.97
CA THR A 77 21.71 15.26 20.59
C THR A 77 21.12 15.81 21.89
N TRP A 78 21.85 15.69 22.99
CA TRP A 78 21.50 16.33 24.26
C TRP A 78 22.76 16.79 24.97
N LYS A 79 22.59 17.51 26.08
CA LYS A 79 23.70 18.01 26.89
C LYS A 79 23.69 17.37 28.28
N ASP A 80 24.86 16.93 28.72
CA ASP A 80 25.09 16.39 30.06
C ASP A 80 26.08 17.28 30.82
N TYR A 81 25.67 17.77 31.98
CA TYR A 81 26.49 18.68 32.78
C TYR A 81 27.63 17.97 33.54
N LYS A 82 27.53 16.66 33.76
CA LYS A 82 28.57 15.87 34.45
C LYS A 82 29.68 15.42 33.51
N LEU A 83 29.42 15.43 32.20
CA LEU A 83 30.36 14.95 31.17
C LEU A 83 31.12 16.12 30.51
N VAL A 84 31.65 17.04 31.30
CA VAL A 84 32.38 18.23 30.85
C VAL A 84 33.80 18.17 31.40
N TRP A 85 34.80 18.46 30.57
CA TRP A 85 36.20 18.51 30.99
C TRP A 85 36.97 19.61 30.26
N ASP A 86 38.09 20.06 30.85
CA ASP A 86 39.02 20.96 30.18
C ASP A 86 39.97 20.15 29.28
N VAL A 87 39.93 20.45 27.98
CA VAL A 87 40.73 19.80 26.94
C VAL A 87 42.24 19.92 27.23
N SER A 88 42.67 21.02 27.86
CA SER A 88 44.08 21.29 28.17
C SER A 88 44.65 20.39 29.27
N GLU A 89 43.81 19.86 30.16
CA GLU A 89 44.24 18.99 31.27
C GLU A 89 44.40 17.52 30.87
N TYR A 90 43.76 17.11 29.77
CA TYR A 90 43.67 15.71 29.31
C TYR A 90 44.27 15.53 27.92
N GLY A 91 45.44 16.13 27.65
CA GLY A 91 46.20 15.86 26.43
C GLY A 91 45.53 16.34 25.14
N ASN A 92 44.73 17.41 25.19
CA ASN A 92 43.94 17.94 24.08
C ASN A 92 42.85 17.00 23.53
N ILE A 93 42.32 16.10 24.35
CA ILE A 93 41.20 15.24 23.97
C ILE A 93 39.91 16.05 23.89
N THR A 94 39.30 16.09 22.70
CA THR A 94 38.05 16.82 22.42
C THR A 94 36.80 15.97 22.57
N ASP A 95 36.91 14.65 22.39
CA ASP A 95 35.77 13.75 22.35
C ASP A 95 36.16 12.32 22.73
N VAL A 96 35.23 11.64 23.41
CA VAL A 96 35.37 10.25 23.89
C VAL A 96 34.14 9.42 23.52
N ARG A 97 34.26 8.09 23.52
CA ARG A 97 33.16 7.18 23.15
C ARG A 97 32.74 6.31 24.33
N PHE A 98 31.45 6.33 24.65
CA PHE A 98 30.86 5.45 25.65
C PHE A 98 29.94 4.42 24.99
N PRO A 99 29.99 3.14 25.39
CA PRO A 99 29.01 2.16 24.94
C PRO A 99 27.62 2.50 25.47
N ALA A 100 26.58 2.20 24.68
CA ALA A 100 25.20 2.42 25.10
C ALA A 100 24.90 1.73 26.45
N GLY A 101 24.24 2.45 27.35
CA GLY A 101 23.88 1.96 28.68
C GLY A 101 24.89 2.26 29.80
N ARG A 102 26.10 2.71 29.48
CA ARG A 102 27.04 3.21 30.50
C ARG A 102 26.75 4.63 30.95
N ILE A 103 26.25 5.46 30.05
CA ILE A 103 25.77 6.82 30.37
C ILE A 103 24.25 6.89 30.23
N TRP A 104 23.64 7.95 30.76
CA TRP A 104 22.19 8.15 30.66
C TRP A 104 21.76 8.22 29.20
N LYS A 105 20.64 7.58 28.87
CA LYS A 105 20.00 7.67 27.55
C LYS A 105 18.51 8.01 27.68
N PRO A 106 17.95 8.81 26.77
CA PRO A 106 16.52 9.08 26.76
C PRO A 106 15.73 7.84 26.33
N ASP A 107 14.48 7.73 26.80
CA ASP A 107 13.55 6.64 26.51
C ASP A 107 12.59 7.01 25.36
N VAL A 108 13.15 7.51 24.26
CA VAL A 108 12.36 7.88 23.07
C VAL A 108 12.02 6.62 22.28
N LEU A 109 10.72 6.35 22.13
CA LEU A 109 10.19 5.18 21.44
C LEU A 109 9.26 5.58 20.29
N LEU A 110 9.12 4.68 19.32
CA LEU A 110 8.17 4.81 18.22
C LEU A 110 6.80 4.27 18.65
N TYR A 111 5.82 5.15 18.84
CA TYR A 111 4.50 4.78 19.36
C TYR A 111 3.67 3.92 18.41
N ASN A 112 3.83 4.10 17.10
CA ASN A 112 3.13 3.33 16.07
C ASN A 112 4.00 2.22 15.46
N SER A 113 4.92 1.67 16.25
CA SER A 113 5.67 0.46 15.90
C SER A 113 4.75 -0.77 15.94
N VAL A 114 4.94 -1.68 14.99
CA VAL A 114 4.31 -3.02 14.97
C VAL A 114 5.34 -4.14 15.16
N ASP A 115 6.59 -3.79 15.44
CA ASP A 115 7.63 -4.76 15.69
C ASP A 115 7.49 -5.39 17.09
N THR A 116 7.94 -6.64 17.24
CA THR A 116 7.92 -7.33 18.54
C THR A 116 8.88 -6.67 19.54
N ASN A 117 9.99 -6.15 19.02
CA ASN A 117 10.92 -5.30 19.76
C ASN A 117 10.55 -3.84 19.51
N PHE A 118 9.94 -3.17 20.50
CA PHE A 118 9.60 -1.75 20.40
C PHE A 118 10.82 -0.84 20.20
N ASP A 119 11.99 -1.26 20.70
CA ASP A 119 13.28 -0.66 20.39
C ASP A 119 13.97 -1.47 19.27
N SER A 120 13.75 -1.06 18.02
CA SER A 120 14.32 -1.70 16.83
C SER A 120 15.73 -1.19 16.48
N THR A 121 16.37 -0.43 17.37
CA THR A 121 17.66 0.21 17.11
C THR A 121 18.84 -0.68 17.50
N TYR A 122 19.94 -0.60 16.74
CA TYR A 122 21.18 -1.30 17.06
C TYR A 122 21.97 -0.52 18.13
N PRO A 123 22.48 -1.17 19.20
CA PRO A 123 23.23 -0.49 20.24
C PRO A 123 24.60 -0.03 19.71
N THR A 124 24.71 1.25 19.37
CA THR A 124 25.96 1.92 18.99
C THR A 124 26.59 2.67 20.15
N ASN A 125 27.87 3.01 20.02
CA ASN A 125 28.55 3.89 20.97
C ASN A 125 28.05 5.33 20.81
N MET A 126 28.01 6.05 21.93
CA MET A 126 27.70 7.46 22.04
C MET A 126 29.01 8.25 22.00
N VAL A 127 29.03 9.36 21.27
CA VAL A 127 30.17 10.29 21.22
C VAL A 127 29.86 11.45 22.15
N VAL A 128 30.75 11.68 23.11
CA VAL A 128 30.63 12.77 24.08
C VAL A 128 31.74 13.77 23.79
N TYR A 129 31.38 15.04 23.65
CA TYR A 129 32.31 16.14 23.44
C TYR A 129 32.66 16.83 24.76
N SER A 130 33.82 17.48 24.83
CA SER A 130 34.30 18.17 26.03
C SER A 130 33.36 19.27 26.56
N THR A 131 32.48 19.78 25.69
CA THR A 131 31.43 20.76 26.03
C THR A 131 30.25 20.17 26.82
N GLY A 132 30.21 18.84 26.99
CA GLY A 132 29.09 18.09 27.55
C GLY A 132 28.02 17.70 26.52
N ASP A 133 28.23 18.00 25.23
CA ASP A 133 27.30 17.61 24.18
C ASP A 133 27.47 16.12 23.87
N VAL A 134 26.36 15.38 23.92
CA VAL A 134 26.32 13.94 23.65
C VAL A 134 25.57 13.71 22.34
N HIS A 135 26.24 13.03 21.42
CA HIS A 135 25.70 12.63 20.13
C HIS A 135 25.55 11.11 20.08
N TRP A 136 24.36 10.64 19.73
CA TRP A 136 24.07 9.23 19.60
C TRP A 136 23.28 8.96 18.33
N VAL A 137 23.85 8.15 17.43
CA VAL A 137 23.27 7.84 16.13
C VAL A 137 23.10 6.33 15.96
N PRO A 138 22.09 5.70 16.59
CA PRO A 138 21.81 4.30 16.36
C PRO A 138 21.04 4.09 15.03
N PRO A 139 21.48 3.14 14.18
CA PRO A 139 20.72 2.71 13.02
C PRO A 139 19.61 1.76 13.44
N GLY A 140 18.49 1.74 12.71
CA GLY A 140 17.38 0.83 12.98
C GLY A 140 16.54 0.54 11.76
N ILE A 141 15.91 -0.63 11.77
CA ILE A 141 14.86 -0.99 10.82
C ILE A 141 13.52 -0.82 11.53
N PHE A 142 12.75 0.17 11.12
CA PHE A 142 11.47 0.50 11.72
C PHE A 142 10.33 -0.14 10.94
N LYS A 143 9.45 -0.86 11.66
CA LYS A 143 8.20 -1.42 11.15
C LYS A 143 7.05 -0.57 11.66
N ILE A 144 6.40 0.16 10.77
CA ILE A 144 5.45 1.20 11.14
C ILE A 144 4.06 0.83 10.66
N SER A 145 3.08 0.90 11.56
CA SER A 145 1.68 0.84 11.14
C SER A 145 1.30 2.12 10.41
N CYS A 146 0.88 1.96 9.15
CA CYS A 146 0.43 3.05 8.30
C CYS A 146 -0.82 2.65 7.54
N LYS A 147 -1.88 3.45 7.67
CA LYS A 147 -3.09 3.25 6.89
C LYS A 147 -2.83 3.57 5.42
N ILE A 148 -2.90 2.55 4.57
CA ILE A 148 -2.71 2.65 3.11
C ILE A 148 -4.08 2.86 2.44
N ASP A 149 -4.17 3.86 1.57
CA ASP A 149 -5.37 4.14 0.78
C ASP A 149 -5.16 3.73 -0.68
N ILE A 150 -5.97 2.79 -1.15
CA ILE A 150 -5.82 2.12 -2.46
C ILE A 150 -6.90 2.51 -3.48
N GLU A 151 -7.74 3.51 -3.19
CA GLU A 151 -8.85 3.90 -4.08
C GLU A 151 -8.36 4.14 -5.52
N TRP A 152 -7.26 4.89 -5.67
CA TRP A 152 -6.69 5.32 -6.95
C TRP A 152 -5.57 4.42 -7.47
N PHE A 153 -5.43 3.20 -6.96
CA PHE A 153 -4.38 2.27 -7.37
C PHE A 153 -4.34 2.07 -8.91
N PRO A 154 -3.17 2.13 -9.57
CA PRO A 154 -1.80 2.31 -9.05
C PRO A 154 -1.31 3.77 -9.04
N PHE A 155 -2.19 4.74 -9.28
CA PHE A 155 -1.90 6.18 -9.29
C PHE A 155 -2.11 6.80 -7.89
N ASP A 156 -1.64 6.09 -6.87
CA ASP A 156 -1.87 6.39 -5.47
C ASP A 156 -0.73 7.19 -4.82
N GLU A 157 -1.08 7.92 -3.77
CA GLU A 157 -0.15 8.60 -2.88
C GLU A 157 -0.40 8.17 -1.44
N GLN A 158 0.66 7.77 -0.74
CA GLN A 158 0.59 7.29 0.63
C GLN A 158 1.21 8.29 1.59
N ARG A 159 0.58 8.50 2.75
CA ARG A 159 1.02 9.42 3.79
C ARG A 159 1.22 8.66 5.11
N CYS A 160 2.43 8.20 5.32
CA CYS A 160 2.81 7.50 6.54
C CYS A 160 3.45 8.46 7.54
N LYS A 161 3.41 8.10 8.82
CA LYS A 161 3.95 8.94 9.89
C LYS A 161 4.77 8.11 10.87
N PHE A 162 5.90 8.64 11.31
CA PHE A 162 6.68 8.12 12.42
C PHE A 162 6.37 8.97 13.64
N LYS A 163 5.84 8.37 14.70
CA LYS A 163 5.51 9.11 15.92
C LYS A 163 6.49 8.74 17.04
N PHE A 164 7.48 9.59 17.28
CA PHE A 164 8.46 9.42 18.35
C PHE A 164 8.10 10.27 19.57
N GLY A 165 8.24 9.70 20.76
CA GLY A 165 8.04 10.41 22.02
C GLY A 165 8.70 9.67 23.17
N SER A 166 8.94 10.37 24.28
CA SER A 166 9.36 9.71 25.53
C SER A 166 8.23 8.83 26.05
N TRP A 167 8.58 7.70 26.66
CA TRP A 167 7.59 6.79 27.24
C TRP A 167 7.22 7.17 28.68
N THR A 168 8.21 7.50 29.51
CA THR A 168 8.04 7.71 30.95
C THR A 168 8.18 9.16 31.39
N TYR A 169 8.93 10.00 30.66
CA TYR A 169 9.10 11.40 31.01
C TYR A 169 8.00 12.27 30.42
N ASP A 170 7.39 13.08 31.29
CA ASP A 170 6.53 14.19 30.91
C ASP A 170 7.35 15.36 30.28
N GLY A 171 6.65 16.32 29.68
CA GLY A 171 7.23 17.48 29.03
C GLY A 171 7.91 18.49 29.96
N PHE A 172 7.72 18.38 31.29
CA PHE A 172 8.47 19.18 32.27
C PHE A 172 9.83 18.56 32.60
N LYS A 173 10.00 17.26 32.35
CA LYS A 173 11.26 16.54 32.59
C LYS A 173 12.07 16.31 31.32
N LEU A 174 11.43 16.02 30.20
CA LEU A 174 12.10 15.80 28.92
C LEU A 174 11.38 16.61 27.83
N ASP A 175 12.09 17.57 27.26
CA ASP A 175 11.59 18.37 26.14
C ASP A 175 12.19 17.84 24.84
N LEU A 176 11.36 17.16 24.04
CA LEU A 176 11.75 16.65 22.73
C LEU A 176 11.56 17.73 21.67
N GLN A 177 12.63 18.05 20.94
CA GLN A 177 12.69 19.10 19.93
C GLN A 177 13.22 18.56 18.60
N PRO A 178 12.71 19.02 17.44
CA PRO A 178 13.28 18.63 16.16
C PRO A 178 14.62 19.34 15.94
N ALA A 179 15.64 18.62 15.50
CA ALA A 179 16.90 19.26 15.11
C ALA A 179 16.73 20.05 13.78
N LYS A 180 17.74 20.84 13.40
CA LYS A 180 17.75 21.53 12.09
C LYS A 180 17.69 20.48 10.96
N LYS A 181 16.77 20.66 10.01
CA LYS A 181 16.42 19.63 9.00
C LYS A 181 16.06 18.31 9.67
N GLY A 182 15.08 18.34 10.58
CA GLY A 182 14.70 17.20 11.42
C GLY A 182 14.40 15.92 10.63
N PHE A 183 13.94 16.03 9.38
CA PHE A 183 13.85 14.89 8.46
C PHE A 183 14.85 15.06 7.32
N ASP A 184 15.92 14.27 7.33
CA ASP A 184 16.98 14.32 6.34
C ASP A 184 16.90 13.14 5.37
N ILE A 185 17.08 13.44 4.09
CA ILE A 185 17.02 12.51 2.96
C ILE A 185 18.28 12.61 2.10
N SER A 186 19.33 13.29 2.58
CA SER A 186 20.58 13.50 1.84
C SER A 186 21.30 12.20 1.47
N GLU A 187 21.22 11.19 2.32
CA GLU A 187 21.81 9.85 2.11
C GLU A 187 20.78 8.81 1.59
N TYR A 188 19.58 9.25 1.22
CA TYR A 188 18.51 8.35 0.80
C TYR A 188 18.85 7.62 -0.50
N LEU A 189 18.83 6.29 -0.47
CA LEU A 189 18.91 5.45 -1.66
C LEU A 189 17.54 5.44 -2.38
N PRO A 190 17.44 5.96 -3.63
CA PRO A 190 16.18 6.02 -4.35
C PRO A 190 15.55 4.64 -4.54
N ASN A 191 14.28 4.51 -4.17
CA ASN A 191 13.51 3.27 -4.36
C ASN A 191 13.00 3.17 -5.82
N GLY A 192 12.99 1.94 -6.35
CA GLY A 192 12.58 1.63 -7.73
C GLY A 192 11.07 1.65 -7.96
N GLU A 193 10.27 1.56 -6.90
CA GLU A 193 8.81 1.56 -6.92
C GLU A 193 8.24 2.86 -6.35
N TRP A 194 8.84 3.40 -5.28
CA TRP A 194 8.31 4.57 -4.57
C TRP A 194 9.17 5.82 -4.80
N THR A 195 8.50 6.95 -4.96
CA THR A 195 9.11 8.28 -5.01
C THR A 195 8.73 9.07 -3.77
N LEU A 196 9.64 9.92 -3.29
CA LEU A 196 9.45 10.75 -2.10
C LEU A 196 9.30 12.22 -2.49
N PRO A 197 8.08 12.70 -2.80
CA PRO A 197 7.86 14.11 -3.14
C PRO A 197 8.15 15.06 -1.99
N LEU A 198 7.84 14.68 -0.75
CA LEU A 198 7.94 15.56 0.41
C LEU A 198 8.15 14.79 1.72
N THR A 199 9.00 15.33 2.58
CA THR A 199 9.17 14.90 3.97
C THR A 199 9.01 16.10 4.89
N THR A 200 8.26 15.96 5.99
CA THR A 200 8.06 17.05 6.96
C THR A 200 8.14 16.54 8.40
N VAL A 201 8.40 17.45 9.34
CA VAL A 201 8.43 17.17 10.77
C VAL A 201 7.52 18.15 11.51
N SER A 202 6.71 17.65 12.42
CA SER A 202 5.86 18.45 13.31
C SER A 202 6.10 18.06 14.76
N ARG A 203 6.17 19.05 15.63
CA ARG A 203 6.18 18.85 17.09
C ARG A 203 4.76 19.02 17.61
N ASN A 204 4.27 18.03 18.33
CA ASN A 204 2.96 18.06 18.99
C ASN A 204 3.14 17.93 20.50
N VAL A 205 2.16 18.43 21.25
CA VAL A 205 2.06 18.23 22.69
C VAL A 205 0.68 17.68 22.96
N LYS A 206 0.62 16.48 23.55
CA LYS A 206 -0.65 15.81 23.85
C LYS A 206 -0.80 15.63 25.35
N PHE A 207 -2.01 15.89 25.85
CA PHE A 207 -2.45 15.45 27.17
C PHE A 207 -3.16 14.11 26.99
N TYR A 208 -2.72 13.09 27.72
CA TYR A 208 -3.33 11.76 27.67
C TYR A 208 -4.35 11.61 28.79
N ASP A 209 -5.40 10.81 28.58
CA ASP A 209 -6.47 10.64 29.57
C ASP A 209 -5.98 10.02 30.89
N CYS A 210 -4.83 9.33 30.87
CA CYS A 210 -4.22 8.72 32.05
C CYS A 210 -3.48 9.73 32.95
N CYS A 211 -3.02 10.87 32.42
CA CYS A 211 -2.06 11.75 33.08
C CYS A 211 -2.39 13.23 32.83
N PRO A 212 -2.41 14.10 33.86
CA PRO A 212 -2.63 15.53 33.70
C PRO A 212 -1.44 16.27 33.06
N GLU A 213 -0.27 15.65 32.97
CA GLU A 213 0.94 16.24 32.41
C GLU A 213 0.96 16.21 30.86
N PRO A 214 1.61 17.20 30.22
CA PRO A 214 1.80 17.22 28.77
C PRO A 214 2.91 16.25 28.35
N TYR A 215 2.68 15.51 27.26
CA TYR A 215 3.68 14.65 26.63
C TYR A 215 4.04 15.19 25.24
N PRO A 216 5.27 15.68 25.03
CA PRO A 216 5.72 16.13 23.72
C PRO A 216 6.06 14.93 22.81
N ASP A 217 5.60 14.99 21.57
CA ASP A 217 5.94 14.02 20.52
C ASP A 217 6.40 14.71 19.24
N LEU A 218 7.28 14.06 18.50
CA LEU A 218 7.68 14.45 17.15
C LEU A 218 7.06 13.49 16.16
N THR A 219 6.30 14.04 15.22
CA THR A 219 5.69 13.29 14.12
C THR A 219 6.41 13.64 12.82
N PHE A 220 7.08 12.66 12.23
CA PHE A 220 7.72 12.77 10.92
C PHE A 220 6.77 12.22 9.86
N TYR A 221 6.43 13.02 8.86
CA TYR A 221 5.54 12.61 7.78
C TYR A 221 6.34 12.21 6.55
N LEU A 222 6.06 11.00 6.07
CA LEU A 222 6.63 10.39 4.87
C LEU A 222 5.55 10.35 3.80
N HIS A 223 5.67 11.24 2.81
CA HIS A 223 4.80 11.22 1.64
C HIS A 223 5.48 10.39 0.56
N MET A 224 4.84 9.29 0.17
CA MET A 224 5.31 8.37 -0.86
C MET A 224 4.34 8.40 -2.04
N ARG A 225 4.86 8.33 -3.27
CA ARG A 225 4.07 8.22 -4.50
C ARG A 225 4.57 7.06 -5.35
N ARG A 226 3.67 6.19 -5.80
CA ARG A 226 4.00 4.98 -6.57
C ARG A 226 4.43 5.32 -8.00
N ARG A 227 5.40 4.56 -8.53
CA ARG A 227 5.79 4.55 -9.94
C ARG A 227 4.88 3.58 -10.70
N THR A 228 4.11 4.10 -11.64
CA THR A 228 2.96 3.39 -12.22
C THR A 228 3.29 2.51 -13.42
N LEU A 229 4.48 2.63 -14.02
CA LEU A 229 4.82 1.96 -15.29
C LEU A 229 4.70 0.43 -15.21
N TYR A 230 5.20 -0.19 -14.14
CA TYR A 230 5.13 -1.64 -13.95
C TYR A 230 3.68 -2.15 -13.98
N TYR A 231 2.81 -1.50 -13.22
CA TYR A 231 1.38 -1.84 -13.14
C TYR A 231 0.64 -1.54 -14.44
N GLY A 232 1.05 -0.48 -15.17
CA GLY A 232 0.53 -0.18 -16.50
C GLY A 232 0.73 -1.32 -17.50
N PHE A 233 1.96 -1.84 -17.60
CA PHE A 233 2.29 -2.93 -18.52
C PHE A 233 1.77 -4.30 -18.06
N ASN A 234 1.84 -4.61 -16.77
CA ASN A 234 1.57 -5.96 -16.27
C ASN A 234 0.12 -6.18 -15.81
N LEU A 235 -0.62 -5.12 -15.45
CA LEU A 235 -2.02 -5.24 -15.03
C LEU A 235 -2.98 -4.56 -16.03
N ILE A 236 -2.72 -3.31 -16.42
CA ILE A 236 -3.69 -2.55 -17.23
C ILE A 236 -3.70 -3.02 -18.69
N MET A 237 -2.55 -3.22 -19.32
CA MET A 237 -2.46 -3.66 -20.73
C MET A 237 -3.15 -5.01 -20.99
N PRO A 238 -2.91 -6.08 -20.21
CA PRO A 238 -3.64 -7.34 -20.36
C PRO A 238 -5.15 -7.17 -20.22
N CYS A 239 -5.61 -6.27 -19.33
CA CYS A 239 -7.03 -6.02 -19.16
C CYS A 239 -7.68 -5.37 -20.40
N ILE A 240 -7.00 -4.42 -21.03
CA ILE A 240 -7.49 -3.82 -22.28
C ILE A 240 -7.60 -4.89 -23.37
N LEU A 241 -6.60 -5.78 -23.46
CA LEU A 241 -6.61 -6.89 -24.42
C LEU A 241 -7.73 -7.90 -24.14
N THR A 242 -7.98 -8.27 -22.88
CA THR A 242 -9.07 -9.21 -22.54
C THR A 242 -10.44 -8.60 -22.85
N THR A 243 -10.66 -7.31 -22.54
CA THR A 243 -11.93 -6.64 -22.90
C THR A 243 -12.15 -6.62 -24.42
N LEU A 244 -11.11 -6.42 -25.23
CA LEU A 244 -11.20 -6.52 -26.69
C LEU A 244 -11.58 -7.93 -27.16
N MET A 245 -11.02 -8.98 -26.53
CA MET A 245 -11.36 -10.37 -26.85
C MET A 245 -12.84 -10.70 -26.56
N THR A 246 -13.45 -10.11 -25.52
CA THR A 246 -14.88 -10.32 -25.24
C THR A 246 -15.78 -9.85 -26.39
N LEU A 247 -15.46 -8.70 -26.99
CA LEU A 247 -16.20 -8.12 -28.12
C LEU A 247 -16.06 -8.98 -29.37
N LEU A 248 -14.84 -9.44 -29.67
CA LEU A 248 -14.57 -10.35 -30.79
C LEU A 248 -15.33 -11.67 -30.66
N GLY A 249 -15.53 -12.16 -29.43
CA GLY A 249 -16.31 -13.37 -29.16
C GLY A 249 -17.75 -13.32 -29.69
N PHE A 250 -18.37 -12.14 -29.80
CA PHE A 250 -19.70 -12.03 -30.41
C PHE A 250 -19.69 -12.12 -31.94
N THR A 251 -18.59 -11.71 -32.58
CA THR A 251 -18.44 -11.72 -34.04
C THR A 251 -18.18 -13.11 -34.62
N LEU A 252 -17.73 -14.06 -33.80
CA LEU A 252 -17.44 -15.41 -34.25
C LEU A 252 -18.74 -16.17 -34.62
N PRO A 253 -18.81 -16.77 -35.82
CA PRO A 253 -19.96 -17.58 -36.22
C PRO A 253 -20.09 -18.83 -35.33
N PRO A 254 -21.32 -19.28 -35.04
CA PRO A 254 -21.57 -20.46 -34.21
C PRO A 254 -21.07 -21.77 -34.84
N ASP A 255 -20.97 -21.83 -36.18
CA ASP A 255 -20.54 -23.02 -36.93
C ASP A 255 -19.10 -23.46 -36.63
N ALA A 256 -18.27 -22.54 -36.14
CA ALA A 256 -16.86 -22.82 -35.82
C ALA A 256 -16.67 -23.66 -34.54
N GLY A 257 -17.69 -23.79 -33.68
CA GLY A 257 -17.62 -24.55 -32.42
C GLY A 257 -16.78 -23.90 -31.30
N GLU A 258 -15.81 -23.05 -31.62
CA GLU A 258 -14.87 -22.46 -30.64
C GLU A 258 -15.40 -21.23 -29.86
N LYS A 259 -16.65 -20.82 -30.11
CA LYS A 259 -17.24 -19.61 -29.52
C LYS A 259 -17.36 -19.68 -28.00
N ILE A 260 -17.78 -20.84 -27.47
CA ILE A 260 -17.92 -21.05 -26.02
C ILE A 260 -16.52 -21.11 -25.37
N THR A 261 -15.60 -21.86 -25.98
CA THR A 261 -14.22 -22.00 -25.50
C THR A 261 -13.56 -20.64 -25.30
N LEU A 262 -13.65 -19.76 -26.30
CA LEU A 262 -13.11 -18.39 -26.22
C LEU A 262 -13.72 -17.57 -25.08
N GLN A 263 -15.04 -17.65 -24.87
CA GLN A 263 -15.72 -16.89 -23.81
C GLN A 263 -15.37 -17.41 -22.41
N ILE A 264 -15.22 -18.74 -22.24
CA ILE A 264 -14.82 -19.34 -20.96
C ILE A 264 -13.37 -19.01 -20.63
N THR A 265 -12.45 -19.06 -21.60
CA THR A 265 -11.03 -18.73 -21.35
C THR A 265 -10.85 -17.27 -20.97
N VAL A 266 -11.62 -16.36 -21.57
CA VAL A 266 -11.62 -14.93 -21.18
C VAL A 266 -12.19 -14.73 -19.77
N LEU A 267 -13.28 -15.43 -19.41
CA LEU A 267 -13.83 -15.37 -18.06
C LEU A 267 -12.80 -15.82 -17.01
N LEU A 268 -12.14 -16.96 -17.24
CA LEU A 268 -11.12 -17.49 -16.34
C LEU A 268 -9.94 -16.52 -16.20
N SER A 269 -9.50 -15.91 -17.30
CA SER A 269 -8.43 -14.91 -17.29
C SER A 269 -8.79 -13.69 -16.44
N ILE A 270 -10.03 -13.18 -16.53
CA ILE A 270 -10.50 -12.06 -15.70
C ILE A 270 -10.56 -12.46 -14.23
N CYS A 271 -11.04 -13.66 -13.89
CA CYS A 271 -11.03 -14.17 -12.52
C CYS A 271 -9.61 -14.24 -11.94
N PHE A 272 -8.64 -14.71 -12.74
CA PHE A 272 -7.24 -14.76 -12.34
C PHE A 272 -6.66 -13.37 -12.06
N PHE A 273 -6.88 -12.40 -12.96
CA PHE A 273 -6.41 -11.02 -12.74
C PHE A 273 -7.07 -10.37 -11.52
N LEU A 274 -8.38 -10.59 -11.29
CA LEU A 274 -9.05 -10.10 -10.09
C LEU A 274 -8.47 -10.73 -8.82
N SER A 275 -8.13 -12.03 -8.85
CA SER A 275 -7.47 -12.72 -7.73
C SER A 275 -6.12 -12.07 -7.41
N ILE A 276 -5.30 -11.77 -8.42
CA ILE A 276 -4.02 -11.06 -8.23
C ILE A 276 -4.26 -9.70 -7.57
N VAL A 277 -5.21 -8.91 -8.09
CA VAL A 277 -5.51 -7.58 -7.52
C VAL A 277 -5.96 -7.70 -6.05
N SER A 278 -6.79 -8.71 -5.74
CA SER A 278 -7.26 -8.97 -4.38
C SER A 278 -6.16 -9.42 -3.43
N GLU A 279 -5.13 -10.11 -3.91
CA GLU A 279 -3.99 -10.55 -3.08
C GLU A 279 -3.06 -9.40 -2.71
N MET A 280 -2.93 -8.40 -3.59
CA MET A 280 -2.08 -7.22 -3.40
C MET A 280 -2.77 -6.14 -2.55
N SER A 281 -4.10 -6.08 -2.54
CA SER A 281 -4.86 -5.09 -1.75
C SER A 281 -5.05 -5.52 -0.29
N PRO A 282 -5.00 -4.59 0.68
CA PRO A 282 -5.44 -4.85 2.04
C PRO A 282 -6.91 -5.31 2.09
N PRO A 283 -7.27 -6.21 3.02
CA PRO A 283 -8.63 -6.71 3.20
C PRO A 283 -9.54 -5.69 3.92
N THR A 284 -9.47 -4.41 3.56
CA THR A 284 -10.26 -3.33 4.17
C THR A 284 -11.56 -3.07 3.41
N SER A 285 -12.65 -2.84 4.13
CA SER A 285 -13.95 -2.46 3.54
C SER A 285 -14.17 -0.96 3.39
N GLU A 286 -13.24 -0.12 3.85
CA GLU A 286 -13.39 1.34 3.80
C GLU A 286 -13.23 1.92 2.38
N ALA A 287 -12.30 1.37 1.61
CA ALA A 287 -12.04 1.77 0.23
C ALA A 287 -11.68 0.55 -0.61
N VAL A 288 -12.37 0.38 -1.75
CA VAL A 288 -12.10 -0.67 -2.74
C VAL A 288 -11.40 -0.02 -3.93
N PRO A 289 -10.33 -0.62 -4.50
CA PRO A 289 -9.67 -0.06 -5.67
C PRO A 289 -10.63 0.10 -6.84
N LEU A 290 -10.56 1.25 -7.52
CA LEU A 290 -11.35 1.51 -8.75
C LEU A 290 -11.11 0.43 -9.81
N LEU A 291 -9.88 -0.06 -9.91
CA LEU A 291 -9.50 -1.16 -10.80
C LEU A 291 -10.25 -2.46 -10.44
N GLY A 292 -10.44 -2.76 -9.15
CA GLY A 292 -11.17 -3.93 -8.68
C GLY A 292 -12.66 -3.86 -9.01
N ILE A 293 -13.27 -2.67 -8.87
CA ILE A 293 -14.65 -2.41 -9.28
C ILE A 293 -14.80 -2.63 -10.80
N PHE A 294 -13.87 -2.09 -11.59
CA PHE A 294 -13.85 -2.28 -13.04
C PHE A 294 -13.79 -3.76 -13.43
N PHE A 295 -12.88 -4.54 -12.85
CA PHE A 295 -12.77 -5.97 -13.10
C PHE A 295 -14.03 -6.75 -12.69
N THR A 296 -14.67 -6.37 -11.60
CA THR A 296 -15.92 -6.99 -11.14
C THR A 296 -17.07 -6.69 -12.11
N CYS A 297 -17.18 -5.45 -12.60
CA CYS A 297 -18.13 -5.09 -13.65
C CYS A 297 -17.88 -5.90 -14.94
N CYS A 298 -16.62 -6.01 -15.38
CA CYS A 298 -16.24 -6.83 -16.52
C CYS A 298 -16.63 -8.30 -16.33
N MET A 299 -16.38 -8.87 -15.16
CA MET A 299 -16.75 -10.25 -14.82
C MET A 299 -18.26 -10.48 -14.93
N ILE A 300 -19.08 -9.55 -14.42
CA ILE A 300 -20.55 -9.63 -14.52
C ILE A 300 -20.97 -9.58 -16.01
N VAL A 301 -20.42 -8.65 -16.80
CA VAL A 301 -20.75 -8.52 -18.23
C VAL A 301 -20.34 -9.76 -19.02
N VAL A 302 -19.15 -10.30 -18.78
CA VAL A 302 -18.66 -11.51 -19.47
C VAL A 302 -19.49 -12.73 -19.07
N THR A 303 -19.90 -12.83 -17.80
CA THR A 303 -20.78 -13.91 -17.35
C THR A 303 -22.17 -13.82 -18.00
N ALA A 304 -22.74 -12.62 -18.11
CA ALA A 304 -24.00 -12.43 -18.85
C ALA A 304 -23.83 -12.75 -20.35
N SER A 305 -22.70 -12.37 -20.95
CA SER A 305 -22.32 -12.70 -22.32
C SER A 305 -22.23 -14.21 -22.56
N THR A 306 -21.57 -14.96 -21.67
CA THR A 306 -21.42 -16.41 -21.81
C THR A 306 -22.77 -17.14 -21.70
N VAL A 307 -23.64 -16.73 -20.78
CA VAL A 307 -25.01 -17.26 -20.69
C VAL A 307 -25.79 -16.97 -21.97
N PHE A 308 -25.67 -15.75 -22.51
CA PHE A 308 -26.34 -15.38 -23.74
C PHE A 308 -25.81 -16.16 -24.95
N THR A 309 -24.49 -16.41 -25.06
CA THR A 309 -23.94 -17.21 -26.17
C THR A 309 -24.39 -18.66 -26.11
N VAL A 310 -24.47 -19.27 -24.93
CA VAL A 310 -25.04 -20.61 -24.73
C VAL A 310 -26.51 -20.65 -25.19
N TYR A 311 -27.29 -19.61 -24.86
CA TYR A 311 -28.67 -19.48 -25.33
C TYR A 311 -28.76 -19.35 -26.85
N VAL A 312 -27.92 -18.51 -27.48
CA VAL A 312 -27.85 -18.36 -28.94
C VAL A 312 -27.46 -19.67 -29.63
N LEU A 313 -26.51 -20.42 -29.07
CA LEU A 313 -26.11 -21.73 -29.59
C LEU A 313 -27.25 -22.75 -29.47
N ASN A 314 -27.99 -22.75 -28.35
CA ASN A 314 -29.19 -23.58 -28.22
C ASN A 314 -30.21 -23.27 -29.31
N LEU A 315 -30.45 -21.99 -29.62
CA LEU A 315 -31.35 -21.59 -30.71
C LEU A 315 -30.83 -21.96 -32.09
N HIS A 316 -29.51 -21.87 -32.32
CA HIS A 316 -28.88 -22.17 -33.61
C HIS A 316 -29.02 -23.64 -34.01
N TYR A 317 -28.83 -24.57 -33.06
CA TYR A 317 -28.93 -26.01 -33.32
C TYR A 317 -30.35 -26.58 -33.26
N ARG A 318 -31.40 -25.74 -33.17
CA ARG A 318 -32.80 -26.21 -33.25
C ARG A 318 -33.16 -26.57 -34.68
N THR A 319 -33.70 -27.78 -34.85
CA THR A 319 -34.23 -28.27 -36.12
C THR A 319 -35.76 -28.17 -36.15
N PRO A 320 -36.38 -28.04 -37.35
CA PRO A 320 -37.84 -27.94 -37.48
C PRO A 320 -38.58 -29.22 -37.04
N GLU A 321 -37.89 -30.36 -37.02
CA GLU A 321 -38.45 -31.64 -36.56
C GLU A 321 -38.64 -31.70 -35.04
N THR A 322 -37.86 -30.92 -34.28
CA THR A 322 -37.86 -30.97 -32.82
C THR A 322 -38.60 -29.79 -32.18
N HIS A 323 -38.65 -28.63 -32.85
CA HIS A 323 -39.20 -27.40 -32.27
C HIS A 323 -39.99 -26.58 -33.28
N GLU A 324 -41.17 -26.08 -32.87
CA GLU A 324 -41.94 -25.08 -33.62
C GLU A 324 -41.69 -23.65 -33.11
N MET A 325 -41.59 -22.68 -34.02
CA MET A 325 -41.36 -21.27 -33.68
C MET A 325 -42.67 -20.55 -33.34
N THR A 326 -42.76 -19.97 -32.15
CA THR A 326 -43.95 -19.21 -31.74
C THR A 326 -44.16 -17.95 -32.60
N PRO A 327 -45.42 -17.53 -32.84
CA PRO A 327 -45.73 -16.40 -33.71
C PRO A 327 -45.17 -15.06 -33.20
N VAL A 328 -45.03 -14.90 -31.88
CA VAL A 328 -44.39 -13.73 -31.26
C VAL A 328 -42.89 -13.73 -31.55
N MET A 329 -42.20 -14.85 -31.33
CA MET A 329 -40.76 -14.96 -31.59
C MET A 329 -40.45 -14.74 -33.07
N ARG A 330 -41.29 -15.25 -33.97
CA ARG A 330 -41.19 -15.01 -35.42
C ARG A 330 -41.29 -13.52 -35.77
N SER A 331 -42.22 -12.81 -35.13
CA SER A 331 -42.43 -11.37 -35.36
C SER A 331 -41.26 -10.53 -34.85
N VAL A 332 -40.74 -10.85 -33.66
CA VAL A 332 -39.59 -10.17 -33.06
C VAL A 332 -38.31 -10.42 -33.87
N LEU A 333 -37.91 -11.69 -34.04
CA LEU A 333 -36.61 -12.05 -34.61
C LEU A 333 -36.51 -11.86 -36.13
N LEU A 334 -37.61 -12.03 -36.89
CA LEU A 334 -37.55 -11.97 -38.37
C LEU A 334 -38.05 -10.66 -38.99
N TYR A 335 -38.71 -9.79 -38.21
CA TYR A 335 -39.24 -8.51 -38.72
C TYR A 335 -38.72 -7.31 -37.92
N TRP A 336 -38.90 -7.29 -36.60
CA TRP A 336 -38.49 -6.15 -35.77
C TRP A 336 -36.96 -6.00 -35.66
N LEU A 337 -36.26 -7.10 -35.33
CA LEU A 337 -34.81 -7.10 -35.10
C LEU A 337 -34.00 -6.80 -36.39
N PRO A 338 -34.30 -7.40 -37.55
CA PRO A 338 -33.61 -7.09 -38.81
C PRO A 338 -33.87 -5.67 -39.31
N TRP A 339 -35.07 -5.13 -39.09
CA TRP A 339 -35.39 -3.74 -39.42
C TRP A 339 -34.58 -2.77 -38.54
N MET A 340 -34.52 -3.01 -37.23
CA MET A 340 -33.72 -2.21 -36.30
C MET A 340 -32.22 -2.27 -36.61
N LEU A 341 -31.69 -3.47 -36.86
CA LEU A 341 -30.27 -3.70 -37.16
C LEU A 341 -29.88 -3.46 -38.63
N ARG A 342 -30.80 -2.97 -39.47
CA ARG A 342 -30.60 -2.75 -40.92
C ARG A 342 -30.10 -3.98 -41.69
N MET A 343 -30.49 -5.18 -41.27
CA MET A 343 -30.18 -6.43 -41.98
C MET A 343 -31.15 -6.65 -43.14
N LYS A 344 -30.63 -7.04 -44.32
CA LYS A 344 -31.45 -7.38 -45.49
C LYS A 344 -31.90 -8.83 -45.41
N ARG A 345 -33.21 -9.04 -45.37
CA ARG A 345 -33.81 -10.38 -45.48
C ARG A 345 -34.00 -10.77 -46.94
N PRO A 346 -33.58 -11.96 -47.38
CA PRO A 346 -33.86 -12.42 -48.74
C PRO A 346 -35.37 -12.53 -48.96
N GLY A 347 -35.87 -11.91 -50.04
CA GLY A 347 -37.28 -11.99 -50.47
C GLY A 347 -38.28 -11.04 -49.81
N VAL A 348 -37.88 -10.18 -48.87
CA VAL A 348 -38.81 -9.25 -48.17
C VAL A 348 -38.20 -7.86 -48.04
N LYS A 349 -38.91 -6.81 -48.52
CA LYS A 349 -38.55 -5.40 -48.27
C LYS A 349 -39.11 -4.96 -46.92
N LEU A 350 -38.25 -4.93 -45.89
CA LEU A 350 -38.61 -4.48 -44.54
C LEU A 350 -38.84 -2.96 -44.52
N THR A 351 -40.10 -2.54 -44.44
CA THR A 351 -40.53 -1.12 -44.31
C THR A 351 -41.37 -0.97 -43.04
N TYR A 352 -41.42 0.20 -42.39
CA TYR A 352 -42.18 0.39 -41.13
C TYR A 352 -43.65 -0.06 -41.23
N ALA A 353 -44.28 0.15 -42.40
CA ALA A 353 -45.64 -0.29 -42.69
C ALA A 353 -45.85 -1.81 -42.79
N THR A 354 -44.77 -2.60 -42.87
CA THR A 354 -44.80 -4.07 -43.01
C THR A 354 -44.49 -4.83 -41.72
N LEU A 355 -44.32 -4.12 -40.60
CA LEU A 355 -44.04 -4.73 -39.29
C LEU A 355 -45.33 -5.28 -38.65
N PRO A 356 -45.38 -6.57 -38.26
CA PRO A 356 -46.52 -7.13 -37.53
C PRO A 356 -46.61 -6.57 -36.10
N SER A 357 -47.84 -6.50 -35.56
CA SER A 357 -48.10 -6.14 -34.16
C SER A 357 -47.46 -7.16 -33.21
N LEU A 358 -46.72 -6.68 -32.20
CA LEU A 358 -45.95 -7.52 -31.26
C LEU A 358 -46.85 -8.39 -30.37
N PHE A 359 -48.01 -7.87 -29.98
CA PHE A 359 -49.03 -8.61 -29.26
C PHE A 359 -50.22 -8.85 -30.18
N ASN A 360 -50.21 -9.97 -30.89
CA ASN A 360 -51.47 -10.58 -31.28
C ASN A 360 -52.04 -11.26 -30.04
N LEU A 361 -52.68 -10.46 -29.17
CA LEU A 361 -53.73 -10.96 -28.28
C LEU A 361 -54.79 -11.55 -29.20
N LYS A 362 -54.64 -12.84 -29.51
CA LYS A 362 -55.66 -13.63 -30.18
C LYS A 362 -56.79 -13.72 -29.16
N LEU A 363 -57.65 -12.69 -29.12
CA LEU A 363 -59.00 -12.84 -28.58
C LEU A 363 -59.59 -13.94 -29.45
N LYS A 364 -59.51 -15.16 -28.94
CA LYS A 364 -59.97 -16.36 -29.64
C LYS A 364 -61.44 -16.08 -29.92
N SER A 365 -61.75 -15.88 -31.20
CA SER A 365 -63.08 -15.77 -31.75
C SER A 365 -63.96 -16.89 -31.17
N HIS A 366 -64.61 -16.58 -30.04
CA HIS A 366 -65.76 -17.32 -29.54
C HIS A 366 -67.03 -16.80 -30.22
N SER A 367 -66.93 -15.68 -30.96
CA SER A 367 -68.03 -15.08 -31.70
C SER A 367 -68.37 -15.81 -33.00
N GLU A 368 -67.40 -16.43 -33.70
CA GLU A 368 -67.73 -17.13 -34.96
C GLU A 368 -68.48 -18.45 -34.76
N SER A 369 -68.29 -19.14 -33.64
CA SER A 369 -69.10 -20.33 -33.30
C SER A 369 -70.52 -19.96 -32.84
N LEU A 370 -70.68 -18.85 -32.10
CA LEU A 370 -72.00 -18.33 -31.71
C LEU A 370 -72.80 -17.80 -32.91
N ILE A 371 -72.16 -17.11 -33.85
CA ILE A 371 -72.81 -16.62 -35.07
C ILE A 371 -73.18 -17.78 -36.00
N ARG A 372 -72.36 -18.84 -36.08
CA ARG A 372 -72.69 -20.04 -36.87
C ARG A 372 -73.87 -20.81 -36.27
N ASN A 373 -73.93 -20.95 -34.94
CA ASN A 373 -75.04 -21.61 -34.24
C ASN A 373 -76.36 -20.81 -34.34
N ILE A 374 -76.32 -19.47 -34.30
CA ILE A 374 -77.52 -18.64 -34.48
C ILE A 374 -78.04 -18.74 -35.93
N LYS A 375 -77.14 -18.77 -36.92
CA LYS A 375 -77.52 -18.88 -38.34
C LYS A 375 -78.06 -20.27 -38.71
N GLU A 376 -77.57 -21.34 -38.07
CA GLU A 376 -78.15 -22.68 -38.20
C GLU A 376 -79.52 -22.78 -37.53
N ASN A 377 -79.73 -22.11 -36.39
CA ASN A 377 -81.03 -22.11 -35.70
C ASN A 377 -82.11 -21.29 -36.45
N GLU A 378 -81.75 -20.18 -37.10
CA GLU A 378 -82.70 -19.43 -37.95
C GLU A 378 -83.10 -20.22 -39.21
N SER A 379 -82.21 -21.09 -39.72
CA SER A 379 -82.51 -21.93 -40.89
C SER A 379 -83.39 -23.15 -40.60
N SER A 380 -83.47 -23.58 -39.34
CA SER A 380 -84.30 -24.71 -38.90
C SER A 380 -85.71 -24.30 -38.46
N THR A 381 -85.94 -23.00 -38.18
CA THR A 381 -87.27 -22.47 -37.82
C THR A 381 -88.11 -22.02 -39.00
N SER A 382 -87.58 -22.07 -40.23
CA SER A 382 -88.27 -21.62 -41.46
C SER A 382 -88.66 -22.76 -42.42
N ARG A 383 -88.98 -23.96 -41.91
CA ARG A 383 -89.55 -25.07 -42.70
C ARG A 383 -90.79 -25.66 -42.04
#